data_AF-A0A367LUD5-F1
#
_entry.id   AF-A0A367LUD5-F1
#
_cell.length_a   1.000
_cell.length_b   1.000
_cell.length_c   1.000
_cell.angle_alpha   90.00
_cell.angle_beta   90.00
_cell.angle_gamma   90.00
#
_symmetry.space_group_name_H-M   'P 1'
#
loop_
_entity.id
_entity.type
_entity.pdbx_description
1 polymer ?
#
loop_
_entity_poly.entity_id
_entity_poly.type
_entity_poly.pdbx_seq_one_letter_code
_entity_poly.pdbx_strand_id
1 'polypeptide(L)' 'DVYKRQQLDRVIEAITKAANTGKIGDGKIFVVNLEQAIRIRTGETDTDAI' A
#
# COMPACT_ATOMS: atom_id res chain seq x y z
N ASP A 1 -6.88 -12.11 3.79
CA ASP A 1 -5.76 -12.48 4.68
C ASP A 1 -5.48 -11.46 5.77
N VAL A 2 -5.32 -11.92 7.00
CA VAL A 2 -4.86 -11.10 8.15
C VAL A 2 -3.46 -10.52 7.88
N TYR A 3 -2.61 -11.25 7.14
CA TYR A 3 -1.24 -10.85 6.81
C TYR A 3 -1.17 -9.61 5.88
N LYS A 4 -2.03 -9.53 4.87
CA LYS A 4 -2.11 -8.37 3.96
C LYS A 4 -2.52 -7.08 4.70
N ARG A 5 -3.35 -7.19 5.74
CA ARG A 5 -3.77 -6.05 6.58
C ARG A 5 -2.62 -5.49 7.42
N GLN A 6 -1.77 -6.35 7.98
CA GLN A 6 -0.63 -5.90 8.78
C GLN A 6 0.40 -5.11 7.95
N GLN A 7 0.64 -5.50 6.69
CA GLN A 7 1.54 -4.73 5.82
C GLN A 7 0.93 -3.39 5.43
N LEU A 8 -0.37 -3.35 5.13
CA LEU A 8 -1.09 -2.10 4.83
C LEU A 8 -0.96 -1.10 5.98
N ASP A 9 -1.25 -1.53 7.21
CA ASP A 9 -1.21 -0.66 8.40
C ASP A 9 0.19 -0.07 8.62
N ARG A 10 1.24 -0.91 8.46
CA ARG A 10 2.64 -0.47 8.58
C ARG A 10 3.04 0.55 7.52
N VAL A 11 2.58 0.39 6.28
CA VAL A 11 2.87 1.33 5.19
C VAL A 11 2.17 2.67 5.44
N ILE A 12 0.91 2.65 5.85
CA ILE A 12 0.16 3.87 6.20
C ILE A 12 0.86 4.62 7.34
N GLU A 13 1.27 3.90 8.38
CA GLU A 13 1.99 4.49 9.53
C GLU A 13 3.30 5.14 9.09
N ALA A 14 4.11 4.44 8.28
CA ALA A 14 5.39 4.94 7.80
C ALA A 14 5.24 6.21 6.95
N ILE A 15 4.30 6.22 6.00
CA ILE A 15 4.03 7.40 5.15
C ILE A 15 3.54 8.55 6.02
N THR A 16 2.60 8.29 6.93
CA THR A 16 2.03 9.32 7.83
C THR A 16 3.13 9.97 8.67
N LYS A 17 4.01 9.17 9.29
CA LYS A 17 5.11 9.69 10.11
C LYS A 17 6.11 10.52 9.29
N ALA A 18 6.38 10.13 8.05
CA ALA A 18 7.32 10.84 7.19
C ALA A 18 6.74 12.15 6.61
N ALA A 19 5.44 12.18 6.30
CA ALA A 19 4.81 13.28 5.60
C ALA A 19 4.11 14.30 6.53
N ASN A 20 3.80 13.95 7.78
CA ASN A 20 3.09 14.84 8.69
C ASN A 20 4.01 15.97 9.20
N THR A 21 3.71 17.21 8.80
CA THR A 21 4.37 18.42 9.31
C THR A 21 3.53 19.17 10.34
N GLY A 22 2.26 18.76 10.50
CA GLY A 22 1.28 19.40 11.37
C GLY A 22 0.62 20.63 10.76
N LYS A 23 0.82 20.88 9.45
CA LYS A 23 0.29 22.05 8.74
C LYS A 23 -0.86 21.66 7.82
N ILE A 24 -1.74 22.62 7.56
CA ILE A 24 -2.76 22.47 6.52
C ILE A 24 -2.05 22.22 5.20
N GLY A 25 -2.45 21.16 4.50
CA GLY A 25 -1.86 20.77 3.23
C GLY A 25 -0.93 19.56 3.27
N ASP A 26 -0.74 18.90 4.43
CA ASP A 26 0.05 17.65 4.56
C ASP A 26 -0.42 16.50 3.64
N GLY A 27 -1.62 16.61 3.04
CA GLY A 27 -2.10 15.73 1.99
C GLY A 27 -3.08 14.66 2.48
N LYS A 28 -3.23 13.60 1.69
CA LYS A 28 -4.17 12.49 1.94
C LYS A 28 -3.53 11.17 1.49
N ILE A 29 -3.86 10.09 2.19
CA ILE A 29 -3.58 8.72 1.76
C ILE A 29 -4.89 8.10 1.32
N PHE A 30 -4.93 7.58 0.10
CA PHE A 30 -6.07 6.81 -0.41
C PHE A 30 -5.69 5.34 -0.48
N VAL A 31 -6.55 4.48 0.05
CA VAL A 31 -6.41 3.03 -0.03
C VAL A 31 -7.48 2.53 -0.98
N VAL A 32 -7.04 1.86 -2.04
CA VAL A 32 -7.93 1.24 -3.03
C VAL A 32 -7.57 -0.24 -3.14
N ASN A 33 -8.58 -1.09 -3.27
CA ASN A 33 -8.34 -2.50 -3.52
C ASN A 33 -7.95 -2.68 -4.98
N LEU A 34 -6.82 -3.36 -5.22
CA LEU A 34 -6.49 -3.88 -6.54
C LEU A 34 -7.17 -5.22 -6.71
N GLU A 35 -7.90 -5.39 -7.80
CA GLU A 35 -8.61 -6.63 -8.11
C GLU A 35 -7.64 -7.74 -8.51
N GLN A 36 -6.60 -7.41 -9.29
CA GLN A 36 -5.60 -8.37 -9.76
C GLN A 36 -4.25 -7.69 -10.03
N ALA A 37 -3.15 -8.41 -9.77
CA ALA A 37 -1.81 -8.02 -10.22
C ALA A 37 -1.20 -9.13 -11.09
N ILE A 38 -0.47 -8.76 -12.15
CA ILE A 38 0.18 -9.73 -13.06
C ILE A 38 1.63 -9.29 -13.33
N ARG A 39 2.60 -10.17 -13.08
CA ARG A 39 4.01 -9.94 -13.41
C ARG A 39 4.27 -10.26 -14.88
N ILE A 40 4.44 -9.24 -15.71
CA ILE A 40 4.61 -9.37 -17.18
C ILE A 40 5.70 -10.39 -17.58
N ARG A 41 6.83 -10.43 -16.84
CA ARG A 41 7.97 -11.30 -17.17
C ARG A 41 7.69 -12.79 -17.02
N THR A 42 6.82 -13.17 -16.08
CA THR A 42 6.61 -14.58 -15.68
C THR A 42 5.17 -15.04 -15.86
N GLY A 43 4.22 -14.13 -15.96
CA GLY A 43 2.79 -14.41 -15.95
C GLY A 43 2.22 -14.71 -14.56
N GLU A 44 3.03 -14.65 -13.51
CA GLU A 44 2.58 -14.86 -12.12
C GLU A 44 1.52 -13.81 -11.72
N THR A 45 0.59 -14.21 -10.86
CA THR A 45 -0.53 -13.38 -10.43
C THR A 45 -0.52 -13.11 -8.93
N ASP A 46 -1.06 -11.96 -8.54
CA ASP A 46 -1.33 -11.53 -7.18
C ASP A 46 -0.11 -11.64 -6.24
N THR A 47 -0.14 -12.55 -5.26
CA THR A 47 0.92 -12.66 -4.26
C THR A 47 2.23 -13.11 -4.89
N ASP A 48 2.18 -13.99 -5.90
CA ASP A 48 3.38 -14.46 -6.61
C ASP A 48 3.91 -13.38 -7.57
N ALA A 49 3.04 -12.44 -7.95
CA ALA A 49 3.40 -11.29 -8.78
C ALA A 49 4.16 -10.18 -8.03
N ILE A 50 4.20 -10.23 -6.68
CA ILE A 50 4.83 -9.18 -5.84
C ILE A 50 6.20 -9.65 -5.36
#